data_AF-A0A7L2QC19-F1
#
_entry.id   AF-A0A7L2QC19-F1
#
_cell.length_a   1.000
_cell.length_b   1.000
_cell.length_c   1.000
_cell.angle_alpha   90.00
_cell.angle_beta   90.00
_cell.angle_gamma   90.00
#
_symmetry.space_group_name_H-M   'P 1'
#
loop_
_entity.id
_entity.type
_entity.pdbx_description
1 polymer ?
#
loop_
_entity_poly.entity_id
_entity_poly.type
_entity_poly.pdbx_seq_one_letter_code
_entity_poly.pdbx_strand_id
1 'polypeptide(L)'
;GSRFQSSRSGVAHTGGICSLLKGGGVNEFGKPDLMAVTLAQTLAQNIGIFSDRRKLLSGECKCEDMWSGCIMGDMGYYLPSKFSECDIEEYHEFLNNGGGACLFNKPTKLLDPPECGNGFVEDGEECDCGTIAECASEGGECCNTCTLTAGSQCSNGLCCRKCRFEPKGVLCREAVNDCDIAENCTGNSSQCSPNIHKMDGYSCDNRQGICFGGRCKTRDRQCKYIWGEKVTAADRYCYEKLNIEGTEKGNCGREKDSWIQCNKQDVLCGYLLCSNISSVPRLGELDGEITTSILHYGKVYNCSGGHVKLDEDTDLGYVENGTPCGPDMVCLDHRCLPAEAFNFSTCPGTTDSQICSGHGVCSNEIKCVCDRFWGGDDCSSHIKDDLFFDKDAINKGVVSTNIIIGAIAGTILVLALVLGITGWGYKQIPQGDYVKKPGEADSFYSDMPPGVSTNSASSSKKRSNGLSHSWSERIPDTKHISDICENGRPRSNSWQGNIGGNRKKVRGKRFRPRSNSTETLSPAKSPSSSTGSIASSRKYPYPMPPLPDEEKKVNRQSARV
;
A
#
# COMPACT_ATOMS: atom_id res chain seq x y z
N GLY A 1 -23.72 9.23 -20.31
CA GLY A 1 -22.43 8.89 -20.97
C GLY A 1 -22.60 7.62 -21.78
N SER A 2 -21.49 6.97 -22.13
CA SER A 2 -21.43 5.66 -22.80
C SER A 2 -21.34 4.51 -21.79
N ARG A 3 -21.35 3.27 -22.31
CA ARG A 3 -20.95 2.04 -21.62
C ARG A 3 -19.78 1.38 -22.35
N PHE A 4 -19.04 0.51 -21.68
CA PHE A 4 -17.97 -0.28 -22.30
C PHE A 4 -18.50 -1.57 -22.95
N GLN A 5 -17.63 -2.24 -23.71
CA GLN A 5 -17.88 -3.58 -24.30
C GLN A 5 -17.13 -4.69 -23.54
N SER A 6 -16.51 -4.38 -22.40
CA SER A 6 -15.87 -5.34 -21.50
C SER A 6 -16.80 -5.71 -20.34
N SER A 7 -16.37 -6.63 -19.48
CA SER A 7 -17.04 -6.98 -18.22
C SER A 7 -16.81 -5.96 -17.09
N ARG A 8 -15.97 -4.94 -17.29
CA ARG A 8 -15.59 -3.96 -16.27
C ARG A 8 -16.23 -2.60 -16.53
N SER A 9 -16.80 -1.98 -15.50
CA SER A 9 -17.35 -0.62 -15.55
C SER A 9 -16.29 0.48 -15.59
N GLY A 10 -15.02 0.16 -15.32
CA GLY A 10 -13.91 1.11 -15.39
C GLY A 10 -12.53 0.43 -15.46
N VAL A 11 -11.50 1.22 -15.78
CA VAL A 11 -10.10 0.80 -15.80
C VAL A 11 -9.17 1.97 -15.50
N ALA A 12 -8.08 1.69 -14.78
CA ALA A 12 -6.98 2.60 -14.46
C ALA A 12 -5.64 1.85 -14.50
N HIS A 13 -4.52 2.59 -14.49
CA HIS A 13 -3.20 1.97 -14.38
C HIS A 13 -2.87 1.64 -12.92
N THR A 14 -2.50 0.38 -12.64
CA THR A 14 -2.09 -0.06 -11.30
C THR A 14 -0.86 0.70 -10.82
N GLY A 15 -0.95 1.32 -9.63
CA GLY A 15 0.12 2.14 -9.06
C GLY A 15 0.47 3.37 -9.92
N GLY A 16 -0.51 3.90 -10.66
CA GLY A 16 -0.37 5.03 -11.57
C GLY A 16 -0.38 6.41 -10.91
N ILE A 17 -0.85 6.53 -9.66
CA ILE A 17 -0.96 7.80 -8.94
C ILE A 17 0.36 8.60 -8.93
N CYS A 18 0.27 9.92 -8.93
CA CYS A 18 1.38 10.88 -9.06
C CYS A 18 2.10 10.90 -10.43
N SER A 19 1.81 9.96 -11.35
CA SER A 19 2.38 10.00 -12.70
C SER A 19 1.58 10.91 -13.64
N LEU A 20 2.27 11.77 -14.40
CA LEU A 20 1.66 12.59 -15.46
C LEU A 20 1.03 11.75 -16.59
N LEU A 21 1.55 10.54 -16.84
CA LEU A 21 1.09 9.67 -17.91
C LEU A 21 0.18 8.53 -17.43
N LYS A 22 0.35 8.07 -16.18
CA LYS A 22 -0.40 6.93 -15.62
C LYS A 22 -1.40 7.29 -14.51
N GLY A 23 -1.38 8.52 -13.98
CA GLY A 23 -2.23 8.96 -12.87
C GLY A 23 -3.64 9.30 -13.30
N GLY A 24 -4.41 8.28 -13.68
CA GLY A 24 -5.76 8.45 -14.21
C GLY A 24 -6.51 7.14 -14.40
N GLY A 25 -7.78 7.26 -14.79
CA GLY A 25 -8.67 6.15 -15.04
C GLY A 25 -9.91 6.61 -15.79
N VAL A 26 -10.65 5.66 -16.34
CA VAL A 26 -11.90 5.91 -17.06
C VAL A 26 -13.02 5.05 -16.49
N ASN A 27 -14.19 5.67 -16.32
CA ASN A 27 -15.36 5.08 -15.66
C ASN A 27 -16.58 5.24 -16.57
N GLU A 28 -17.42 4.22 -16.68
CA GLU A 28 -18.66 4.29 -17.47
C GLU A 28 -19.79 5.06 -16.76
N PHE A 29 -20.86 5.34 -17.50
CA PHE A 29 -21.99 6.09 -16.96
C PHE A 29 -23.08 5.19 -16.36
N GLY A 30 -23.31 5.34 -15.06
CA GLY A 30 -24.29 4.58 -14.27
C GLY A 30 -25.20 5.45 -13.39
N LYS A 31 -25.73 4.86 -12.32
CA LYS A 31 -26.32 5.59 -11.18
C LYS A 31 -25.21 6.20 -10.32
N PRO A 32 -25.47 7.26 -9.52
CA PRO A 32 -24.45 7.87 -8.65
C PRO A 32 -23.73 6.85 -7.76
N ASP A 33 -24.49 5.98 -7.08
CA ASP A 33 -23.97 4.98 -6.15
C ASP A 33 -23.06 3.94 -6.85
N LEU A 34 -23.47 3.48 -8.03
CA LEU A 34 -22.69 2.56 -8.88
C LEU A 34 -21.43 3.21 -9.45
N MET A 35 -21.52 4.50 -9.82
CA MET A 35 -20.38 5.29 -10.28
C MET A 35 -19.39 5.57 -9.13
N ALA A 36 -19.86 5.72 -7.89
CA ALA A 36 -19.01 5.85 -6.71
C ALA A 36 -18.21 4.56 -6.46
N VAL A 37 -18.83 3.37 -6.54
CA VAL A 37 -18.10 2.08 -6.47
C VAL A 37 -17.10 1.94 -7.61
N THR A 38 -17.49 2.26 -8.84
CA THR A 38 -16.61 2.17 -10.03
C THR A 38 -15.43 3.15 -9.92
N LEU A 39 -15.65 4.34 -9.38
CA LEU A 39 -14.58 5.32 -9.08
C LEU A 39 -13.67 4.83 -7.95
N ALA A 40 -14.23 4.22 -6.90
CA ALA A 40 -13.43 3.63 -5.83
C ALA A 40 -12.53 2.50 -6.36
N GLN A 41 -13.02 1.65 -7.28
CA GLN A 41 -12.22 0.63 -7.97
C GLN A 41 -11.08 1.22 -8.82
N THR A 42 -11.33 2.27 -9.61
CA THR A 42 -10.28 2.87 -10.46
C THR A 42 -9.32 3.78 -9.71
N LEU A 43 -9.73 4.35 -8.57
CA LEU A 43 -8.81 5.00 -7.63
C LEU A 43 -7.97 3.97 -6.86
N ALA A 44 -8.57 2.86 -6.40
CA ALA A 44 -7.87 1.75 -5.75
C ALA A 44 -6.73 1.20 -6.63
N GLN A 45 -7.01 0.96 -7.93
CA GLN A 45 -5.99 0.62 -8.92
C GLN A 45 -4.88 1.69 -8.98
N ASN A 46 -5.22 2.98 -9.10
CA ASN A 46 -4.22 4.06 -9.12
C ASN A 46 -3.31 4.08 -7.89
N ILE A 47 -3.85 3.81 -6.69
CA ILE A 47 -3.10 3.74 -5.43
C ILE A 47 -2.50 2.35 -5.15
N GLY A 48 -2.39 1.49 -6.17
CA GLY A 48 -1.63 0.25 -6.13
C GLY A 48 -2.41 -1.01 -5.74
N ILE A 49 -3.68 -0.89 -5.34
CA ILE A 49 -4.52 -2.03 -4.94
C ILE A 49 -4.94 -2.82 -6.19
N PHE A 50 -4.74 -4.13 -6.16
CA PHE A 50 -5.28 -5.08 -7.14
C PHE A 50 -5.72 -6.36 -6.43
N SER A 51 -6.73 -7.04 -6.96
CA SER A 51 -7.25 -8.28 -6.40
C SER A 51 -6.28 -9.43 -6.70
N ASP A 52 -5.40 -9.77 -5.75
CA ASP A 52 -4.36 -10.81 -5.91
C ASP A 52 -4.99 -12.17 -6.27
N ARG A 53 -4.88 -12.56 -7.54
CA ARG A 53 -5.47 -13.79 -8.10
C ARG A 53 -4.91 -15.05 -7.44
N ARG A 54 -3.66 -15.02 -6.98
CA ARG A 54 -3.02 -16.15 -6.30
C ARG A 54 -3.56 -16.30 -4.87
N LYS A 55 -3.59 -15.22 -4.07
CA LYS A 55 -4.16 -15.24 -2.72
C LYS A 55 -5.66 -15.55 -2.74
N LEU A 56 -6.40 -15.13 -3.76
CA LEU A 56 -7.82 -15.48 -3.95
C LEU A 56 -8.02 -16.98 -4.25
N LEU A 57 -7.20 -17.58 -5.12
CA LEU A 57 -7.31 -19.00 -5.49
C LEU A 57 -6.86 -19.96 -4.38
N SER A 58 -5.88 -19.58 -3.55
CA SER A 58 -5.55 -20.34 -2.33
C SER A 58 -6.56 -20.13 -1.20
N GLY A 59 -7.42 -19.11 -1.32
CA GLY A 59 -8.33 -18.69 -0.26
C GLY A 59 -7.63 -18.02 0.92
N GLU A 60 -6.39 -17.53 0.74
CA GLU A 60 -5.73 -16.63 1.68
C GLU A 60 -6.51 -15.31 1.79
N CYS A 61 -6.90 -14.71 0.65
CA CYS A 61 -7.81 -13.56 0.61
C CYS A 61 -9.26 -14.00 0.50
N LYS A 62 -10.13 -13.41 1.33
CA LYS A 62 -11.59 -13.52 1.25
C LYS A 62 -12.23 -12.18 1.58
N CYS A 63 -13.38 -11.91 0.96
CA CYS A 63 -14.25 -10.83 1.42
C CYS A 63 -15.13 -11.36 2.56
N GLU A 64 -15.14 -10.70 3.72
CA GLU A 64 -16.01 -11.07 4.83
C GLU A 64 -17.49 -10.72 4.57
N ASP A 65 -17.75 -9.64 3.84
CA ASP A 65 -19.11 -9.26 3.45
C ASP A 65 -19.58 -10.10 2.26
N MET A 66 -20.10 -11.29 2.57
CA MET A 66 -20.71 -12.21 1.61
C MET A 66 -22.03 -11.71 1.00
N TRP A 67 -22.55 -10.54 1.41
CA TRP A 67 -23.86 -10.03 0.99
C TRP A 67 -23.72 -8.87 0.00
N SER A 68 -22.88 -7.90 0.33
CA SER A 68 -22.55 -6.73 -0.50
C SER A 68 -21.35 -6.99 -1.43
N GLY A 69 -20.47 -7.93 -1.07
CA GLY A 69 -19.14 -8.07 -1.65
C GLY A 69 -18.16 -6.99 -1.17
N CYS A 70 -16.96 -7.02 -1.72
CA CYS A 70 -15.89 -6.04 -1.47
C CYS A 70 -15.59 -5.26 -2.76
N ILE A 71 -15.10 -4.03 -2.62
CA ILE A 71 -14.94 -3.07 -3.73
C ILE A 71 -14.07 -3.66 -4.86
N MET A 72 -13.00 -4.39 -4.55
CA MET A 72 -12.10 -5.00 -5.55
C MET A 72 -12.56 -6.37 -6.07
N GLY A 73 -13.78 -6.81 -5.73
CA GLY A 73 -14.42 -8.01 -6.28
C GLY A 73 -15.29 -7.71 -7.51
N ASP A 74 -15.88 -8.77 -8.07
CA ASP A 74 -16.90 -8.64 -9.13
C ASP A 74 -18.16 -7.96 -8.57
N MET A 75 -18.71 -6.97 -9.30
CA MET A 75 -19.92 -6.27 -8.85
C MET A 75 -21.17 -7.15 -8.98
N GLY A 76 -21.80 -7.45 -7.84
CA GLY A 76 -23.04 -8.19 -7.76
C GLY A 76 -24.30 -7.33 -7.93
N TYR A 77 -25.43 -7.83 -7.41
CA TYR A 77 -26.70 -7.09 -7.37
C TYR A 77 -26.72 -6.00 -6.28
N TYR A 78 -26.04 -6.26 -5.16
CA TYR A 78 -25.79 -5.30 -4.11
C TYR A 78 -24.46 -4.58 -4.36
N LEU A 79 -24.37 -3.33 -3.90
CA LEU A 79 -23.18 -2.50 -4.09
C LEU A 79 -22.22 -2.67 -2.90
N PRO A 80 -20.93 -3.00 -3.13
CA PRO A 80 -19.95 -3.11 -2.07
C PRO A 80 -19.59 -1.73 -1.50
N SER A 81 -19.35 -1.66 -0.20
CA SER A 81 -18.99 -0.42 0.53
C SER A 81 -17.67 -0.52 1.30
N LYS A 82 -16.95 -1.65 1.17
CA LYS A 82 -15.73 -1.97 1.93
C LYS A 82 -14.66 -2.58 1.05
N PHE A 83 -13.41 -2.30 1.40
CA PHE A 83 -12.24 -3.07 0.97
C PHE A 83 -12.07 -4.32 1.85
N SER A 84 -11.41 -5.35 1.34
CA SER A 84 -10.97 -6.51 2.13
C SER A 84 -9.68 -6.20 2.89
N GLU A 85 -9.32 -7.02 3.88
CA GLU A 85 -8.04 -6.89 4.59
C GLU A 85 -6.84 -6.97 3.63
N CYS A 86 -6.90 -7.85 2.63
CA CYS A 86 -5.89 -7.93 1.57
C CYS A 86 -5.77 -6.64 0.74
N ASP A 87 -6.88 -5.99 0.39
CA ASP A 87 -6.83 -4.72 -0.36
C ASP A 87 -6.09 -3.63 0.44
N ILE A 88 -6.17 -3.69 1.77
CA ILE A 88 -5.46 -2.81 2.70
C ILE A 88 -3.97 -3.21 2.80
N GLU A 89 -3.64 -4.51 2.82
CA GLU A 89 -2.25 -4.99 2.68
C GLU A 89 -1.59 -4.45 1.41
N GLU A 90 -2.22 -4.59 0.24
CA GLU A 90 -1.66 -4.16 -1.05
C GLU A 90 -1.47 -2.63 -1.10
N TYR A 91 -2.35 -1.85 -0.47
CA TYR A 91 -2.16 -0.40 -0.32
C TYR A 91 -0.95 -0.06 0.56
N HIS A 92 -0.76 -0.76 1.68
CA HIS A 92 0.42 -0.59 2.52
C HIS A 92 1.70 -1.07 1.82
N GLU A 93 1.66 -2.17 1.05
CA GLU A 93 2.78 -2.62 0.20
C GLU A 93 3.15 -1.54 -0.83
N PHE A 94 2.16 -0.90 -1.47
CA PHE A 94 2.38 0.20 -2.41
C PHE A 94 3.04 1.43 -1.77
N LEU A 95 2.52 1.90 -0.62
CA LEU A 95 3.08 3.06 0.09
C LEU A 95 4.50 2.77 0.61
N ASN A 96 4.72 1.63 1.25
CA ASN A 96 6.03 1.26 1.80
C ASN A 96 7.09 1.03 0.70
N ASN A 97 6.68 0.62 -0.50
CA ASN A 97 7.58 0.56 -1.66
C ASN A 97 7.94 1.96 -2.24
N GLY A 98 7.39 3.06 -1.70
CA GLY A 98 7.63 4.43 -2.13
C GLY A 98 6.61 4.99 -3.11
N GLY A 99 5.43 4.36 -3.22
CA GLY A 99 4.31 4.87 -4.01
C GLY A 99 3.56 6.01 -3.31
N GLY A 100 2.85 6.83 -4.08
CA GLY A 100 1.84 7.75 -3.53
C GLY A 100 2.33 9.03 -2.85
N ALA A 101 3.58 9.46 -3.06
CA ALA A 101 4.15 10.68 -2.43
C ALA A 101 3.25 11.94 -2.53
N CYS A 102 2.58 12.16 -3.65
CA CYS A 102 1.66 13.29 -3.86
C CYS A 102 0.31 13.20 -3.09
N LEU A 103 0.10 12.17 -2.27
CA LEU A 103 -1.11 12.01 -1.44
C LEU A 103 -0.99 12.65 -0.05
N PHE A 104 0.21 13.08 0.35
CA PHE A 104 0.49 13.58 1.70
C PHE A 104 0.28 15.11 1.86
N ASN A 105 -0.16 15.81 0.82
CA ASN A 105 -0.49 17.25 0.87
C ASN A 105 -2.00 17.49 1.11
N LYS A 106 -2.36 17.95 2.31
CA LYS A 106 -3.74 18.31 2.66
C LYS A 106 -4.22 19.56 1.90
N PRO A 107 -5.33 19.51 1.12
CA PRO A 107 -5.93 20.68 0.49
C PRO A 107 -6.45 21.73 1.50
N THR A 108 -6.55 22.99 1.06
CA THR A 108 -7.04 24.15 1.85
C THR A 108 -8.09 24.99 1.12
N LYS A 109 -8.54 24.54 -0.06
CA LYS A 109 -9.62 25.12 -0.86
C LYS A 109 -10.34 24.01 -1.60
N LEU A 110 -11.58 23.74 -1.21
CA LEU A 110 -12.44 22.82 -1.93
C LEU A 110 -13.17 23.55 -3.07
N LEU A 111 -14.05 22.84 -3.80
CA LEU A 111 -14.87 23.43 -4.87
C LEU A 111 -16.25 23.90 -4.37
N ASP A 112 -16.61 23.48 -3.17
CA ASP A 112 -17.86 23.75 -2.48
C ASP A 112 -17.67 24.89 -1.45
N PRO A 113 -18.74 25.42 -0.83
CA PRO A 113 -18.61 26.43 0.23
C PRO A 113 -17.99 25.83 1.51
N PRO A 114 -17.21 26.62 2.29
CA PRO A 114 -16.62 26.15 3.55
C PRO A 114 -17.62 25.53 4.52
N GLU A 115 -17.27 24.37 5.10
CA GLU A 115 -18.09 23.63 6.06
C GLU A 115 -17.26 23.15 7.28
N CYS A 116 -17.15 24.02 8.29
CA CYS A 116 -16.55 23.71 9.58
C CYS A 116 -16.99 22.35 10.17
N GLY A 117 -16.03 21.44 10.34
CA GLY A 117 -16.21 20.06 10.77
C GLY A 117 -16.05 19.02 9.64
N ASN A 118 -15.77 19.46 8.41
CA ASN A 118 -15.42 18.59 7.27
C ASN A 118 -13.96 18.09 7.32
N GLY A 119 -13.15 18.65 8.20
CA GLY A 119 -11.75 18.30 8.43
C GLY A 119 -10.73 19.09 7.62
N PHE A 120 -11.13 20.08 6.82
CA PHE A 120 -10.26 20.91 5.99
C PHE A 120 -10.26 22.37 6.47
N VAL A 121 -9.10 23.03 6.48
CA VAL A 121 -9.02 24.45 6.89
C VAL A 121 -9.25 25.32 5.66
N GLU A 122 -10.42 25.96 5.60
CA GLU A 122 -10.91 26.69 4.43
C GLU A 122 -10.97 28.22 4.62
N ASP A 123 -11.45 28.97 3.61
CA ASP A 123 -11.47 30.44 3.62
C ASP A 123 -12.44 31.02 4.67
N GLY A 124 -11.93 31.25 5.87
CA GLY A 124 -12.65 31.82 7.01
C GLY A 124 -12.35 31.13 8.34
N GLU A 125 -11.63 30.02 8.31
CA GLU A 125 -11.39 29.15 9.46
C GLU A 125 -9.91 29.17 9.86
N GLU A 126 -9.63 29.02 11.17
CA GLU A 126 -8.27 28.95 11.71
C GLU A 126 -7.80 27.49 11.93
N CYS A 127 -8.76 26.57 12.08
CA CYS A 127 -8.51 25.16 12.35
C CYS A 127 -9.75 24.33 12.02
N ASP A 128 -9.53 23.06 11.64
CA ASP A 128 -10.58 22.05 11.66
C ASP A 128 -9.98 20.70 12.12
N CYS A 129 -10.62 20.09 13.12
CA CYS A 129 -10.28 18.79 13.68
C CYS A 129 -11.14 17.63 13.15
N GLY A 130 -12.05 17.90 12.20
CA GLY A 130 -12.97 16.93 11.62
C GLY A 130 -14.28 16.86 12.40
N THR A 131 -14.91 15.68 12.38
CA THR A 131 -16.15 15.44 13.11
C THR A 131 -15.94 15.55 14.62
N ILE A 132 -17.03 15.70 15.37
CA ILE A 132 -17.01 15.74 16.85
C ILE A 132 -16.28 14.53 17.46
N ALA A 133 -16.33 13.36 16.81
CA ALA A 133 -15.63 12.16 17.26
C ALA A 133 -14.11 12.23 17.00
N GLU A 134 -13.68 12.79 15.87
CA GLU A 134 -12.27 12.96 15.52
C GLU A 134 -11.63 14.07 16.35
N CYS A 135 -12.31 15.21 16.52
CA CYS A 135 -11.94 16.29 17.44
C CYS A 135 -11.75 15.82 18.89
N ALA A 136 -12.52 14.82 19.34
CA ALA A 136 -12.36 14.22 20.67
C ALA A 136 -11.12 13.32 20.80
N SER A 137 -10.50 12.92 19.68
CA SER A 137 -9.24 12.17 19.66
C SER A 137 -8.01 13.07 19.43
N GLU A 138 -8.12 14.11 18.59
CA GLU A 138 -7.05 15.07 18.33
C GLU A 138 -7.60 16.48 18.05
N GLY A 139 -6.97 17.52 18.59
CA GLY A 139 -7.25 18.92 18.25
C GLY A 139 -8.45 19.60 18.93
N GLY A 140 -9.39 18.87 19.54
CA GLY A 140 -10.56 19.45 20.23
C GLY A 140 -10.23 20.30 21.47
N GLU A 141 -9.06 20.13 22.10
CA GLU A 141 -8.56 21.06 23.15
C GLU A 141 -8.10 22.42 22.55
N CYS A 142 -7.75 22.41 21.26
CA CYS A 142 -7.04 23.46 20.56
C CYS A 142 -7.93 24.26 19.60
N CYS A 143 -9.09 23.71 19.23
CA CYS A 143 -9.99 24.24 18.21
C CYS A 143 -11.44 24.20 18.71
N ASN A 144 -12.17 25.30 18.53
CA ASN A 144 -13.58 25.42 18.91
C ASN A 144 -14.33 26.23 17.85
N THR A 145 -15.37 25.64 17.24
CA THR A 145 -16.14 26.28 16.15
C THR A 145 -15.20 26.84 15.05
N CYS A 146 -14.26 26.00 14.62
CA CYS A 146 -13.20 26.26 13.64
C CYS A 146 -12.34 27.52 13.87
N THR A 147 -12.28 27.96 15.14
CA THR A 147 -11.45 29.06 15.65
C THR A 147 -10.46 28.49 16.67
N LEU A 148 -9.21 28.96 16.72
CA LEU A 148 -8.21 28.45 17.66
C LEU A 148 -8.51 28.90 19.10
N THR A 149 -8.24 28.03 20.08
CA THR A 149 -8.39 28.37 21.50
C THR A 149 -7.25 29.28 21.97
N ALA A 150 -7.49 30.05 23.04
CA ALA A 150 -6.57 31.13 23.46
C ALA A 150 -5.17 30.61 23.85
N GLY A 151 -4.16 30.95 23.05
CA GLY A 151 -2.77 30.51 23.23
C GLY A 151 -2.37 29.29 22.38
N SER A 152 -3.30 28.76 21.58
CA SER A 152 -3.06 27.71 20.58
C SER A 152 -2.45 28.30 19.29
N GLN A 153 -1.63 27.50 18.61
CA GLN A 153 -0.99 27.79 17.33
C GLN A 153 -1.44 26.82 16.23
N CYS A 154 -1.94 25.66 16.62
CA CYS A 154 -2.39 24.58 15.76
C CYS A 154 -3.45 23.73 16.46
N SER A 155 -4.21 22.96 15.68
CA SER A 155 -5.19 21.99 16.18
C SER A 155 -4.66 20.56 16.10
N ASN A 156 -4.48 20.07 14.88
CA ASN A 156 -4.12 18.69 14.54
C ASN A 156 -2.97 18.63 13.52
N GLY A 157 -2.39 17.44 13.38
CA GLY A 157 -1.33 17.10 12.42
C GLY A 157 0.00 16.74 13.08
N LEU A 158 0.83 16.01 12.34
CA LEU A 158 2.10 15.41 12.82
C LEU A 158 3.13 16.39 13.40
N CYS A 159 2.99 17.69 13.12
CA CYS A 159 3.81 18.77 13.67
C CYS A 159 3.07 19.65 14.68
N CYS A 160 1.93 19.19 15.21
CA CYS A 160 1.22 19.82 16.33
C CYS A 160 1.35 18.98 17.60
N ARG A 161 1.61 19.63 18.74
CA ARG A 161 1.66 18.97 20.04
C ARG A 161 1.20 19.90 21.15
N LYS A 162 0.15 19.51 21.87
CA LYS A 162 -0.48 20.33 22.93
C LYS A 162 -0.76 21.77 22.42
N CYS A 163 -1.42 21.84 21.27
CA CYS A 163 -1.79 23.07 20.57
C CYS A 163 -0.63 23.98 20.15
N ARG A 164 0.62 23.48 20.08
CA ARG A 164 1.80 24.24 19.63
C ARG A 164 2.53 23.51 18.51
N PHE A 165 3.23 24.26 17.65
CA PHE A 165 4.07 23.66 16.62
C PHE A 165 5.26 22.92 17.24
N GLU A 166 5.57 21.72 16.75
CA GLU A 166 6.85 21.06 17.04
C GLU A 166 8.00 21.85 16.38
N PRO A 167 9.18 21.97 17.02
CA PRO A 167 10.31 22.75 16.51
C PRO A 167 10.77 22.37 15.10
N LYS A 168 11.38 23.34 14.41
CA LYS A 168 11.99 23.11 13.10
C LYS A 168 13.05 22.00 13.19
N GLY A 169 12.96 20.98 12.34
CA GLY A 169 13.89 19.85 12.33
C GLY A 169 13.46 18.66 13.20
N VAL A 170 12.26 18.67 13.81
CA VAL A 170 11.65 17.46 14.37
C VAL A 170 11.18 16.56 13.23
N LEU A 171 11.61 15.30 13.23
CA LEU A 171 11.22 14.28 12.26
C LEU A 171 9.70 14.01 12.33
N CYS A 172 8.99 14.13 11.21
CA CYS A 172 7.54 13.90 11.12
C CYS A 172 7.14 12.80 10.14
N ARG A 173 8.02 12.40 9.22
CA ARG A 173 7.87 11.16 8.44
C ARG A 173 9.24 10.50 8.24
N GLU A 174 9.31 9.18 8.47
CA GLU A 174 10.49 8.38 8.18
C GLU A 174 10.56 8.01 6.69
N ALA A 175 11.76 7.88 6.15
CA ALA A 175 11.98 7.42 4.79
C ALA A 175 11.65 5.92 4.67
N VAL A 176 10.72 5.54 3.79
CA VAL A 176 10.23 4.16 3.69
C VAL A 176 11.20 3.22 2.97
N ASN A 177 12.10 3.75 2.14
CA ASN A 177 13.11 2.98 1.42
C ASN A 177 14.32 3.84 0.96
N ASP A 178 15.34 3.21 0.35
CA ASP A 178 16.56 3.84 -0.18
C ASP A 178 16.34 5.01 -1.16
N CYS A 179 15.21 5.07 -1.85
CA CYS A 179 14.83 6.11 -2.81
C CYS A 179 14.07 7.29 -2.20
N ASP A 180 13.75 7.22 -0.91
CA ASP A 180 12.91 8.18 -0.21
C ASP A 180 13.75 9.21 0.59
N ILE A 181 13.12 10.30 1.02
CA ILE A 181 13.73 11.36 1.85
C ILE A 181 12.85 11.53 3.10
N ALA A 182 13.47 11.72 4.27
CA ALA A 182 12.74 11.86 5.53
C ALA A 182 12.39 13.33 5.82
N GLU A 183 11.11 13.64 6.01
CA GLU A 183 10.63 15.00 6.25
C GLU A 183 10.63 15.40 7.72
N ASN A 184 10.95 16.67 7.93
CA ASN A 184 10.95 17.32 9.22
C ASN A 184 9.90 18.44 9.27
N CYS A 185 9.42 18.74 10.48
CA CYS A 185 8.60 19.89 10.77
C CYS A 185 9.33 21.19 10.43
N THR A 186 8.58 22.16 9.90
CA THR A 186 9.10 23.48 9.52
C THR A 186 9.27 24.43 10.71
N GLY A 187 8.63 24.13 11.85
CA GLY A 187 8.52 25.01 13.01
C GLY A 187 7.41 26.07 12.93
N ASN A 188 6.61 26.07 11.85
CA ASN A 188 5.53 27.03 11.61
C ASN A 188 4.29 26.44 10.91
N SER A 189 4.15 25.11 10.93
CA SER A 189 3.06 24.34 10.31
C SER A 189 2.65 23.21 11.23
N SER A 190 1.36 22.88 11.28
CA SER A 190 0.84 21.70 11.98
C SER A 190 0.96 20.43 11.13
N GLN A 191 0.97 20.59 9.80
CA GLN A 191 1.22 19.51 8.85
C GLN A 191 2.73 19.27 8.72
N CYS A 192 3.11 18.01 8.49
CA CYS A 192 4.45 17.65 8.06
C CYS A 192 4.79 18.33 6.71
N SER A 193 6.07 18.44 6.38
CA SER A 193 6.46 18.92 5.04
C SER A 193 5.93 17.96 3.96
N PRO A 194 5.64 18.44 2.73
CA PRO A 194 5.17 17.57 1.65
C PRO A 194 6.12 16.40 1.41
N ASN A 195 5.57 15.20 1.21
CA ASN A 195 6.34 13.99 0.94
C ASN A 195 7.10 14.14 -0.39
N ILE A 196 8.43 14.08 -0.31
CA ILE A 196 9.36 14.17 -1.43
C ILE A 196 10.34 13.01 -1.41
N HIS A 197 10.71 12.52 -2.58
CA HIS A 197 11.63 11.41 -2.75
C HIS A 197 12.85 11.84 -3.58
N LYS A 198 13.86 10.99 -3.67
CA LYS A 198 15.06 11.23 -4.49
C LYS A 198 14.66 11.28 -5.96
N MET A 199 15.31 12.15 -6.75
CA MET A 199 15.08 12.19 -8.20
C MET A 199 15.36 10.83 -8.86
N ASP A 200 14.72 10.60 -10.02
CA ASP A 200 14.96 9.41 -10.83
C ASP A 200 16.44 9.31 -11.23
N GLY A 201 17.01 8.11 -11.17
CA GLY A 201 18.43 7.87 -11.44
C GLY A 201 19.32 7.59 -10.21
N TYR A 202 18.86 7.89 -8.99
CA TYR A 202 19.59 7.48 -7.77
C TYR A 202 19.71 5.95 -7.66
N SER A 203 20.85 5.43 -7.19
CA SER A 203 21.03 3.99 -6.94
C SER A 203 20.41 3.55 -5.61
N CYS A 204 19.84 2.34 -5.60
CA CYS A 204 19.19 1.72 -4.44
C CYS A 204 19.53 0.22 -4.35
N ASP A 205 19.15 -0.43 -3.25
CA ASP A 205 19.28 -1.88 -3.04
C ASP A 205 20.73 -2.37 -3.22
N ASN A 206 21.65 -1.68 -2.54
CA ASN A 206 23.11 -1.88 -2.66
C ASN A 206 23.65 -1.78 -4.11
N ARG A 207 23.11 -0.83 -4.89
CA ARG A 207 23.37 -0.62 -6.34
C ARG A 207 22.82 -1.71 -7.27
N GLN A 208 21.93 -2.58 -6.80
CA GLN A 208 21.23 -3.54 -7.66
C GLN A 208 20.02 -2.92 -8.38
N GLY A 209 19.53 -1.77 -7.89
CA GLY A 209 18.40 -1.04 -8.46
C GLY A 209 18.69 0.44 -8.69
N ILE A 210 17.78 1.08 -9.43
CA ILE A 210 17.72 2.53 -9.59
C ILE A 210 16.31 3.02 -9.22
N CYS A 211 16.25 4.19 -8.61
CA CYS A 211 15.05 4.88 -8.19
C CYS A 211 14.32 5.50 -9.39
N PHE A 212 13.01 5.26 -9.45
CA PHE A 212 12.09 5.92 -10.38
C PHE A 212 10.75 6.17 -9.68
N GLY A 213 10.33 7.43 -9.56
CA GLY A 213 9.07 7.81 -8.91
C GLY A 213 8.93 7.27 -7.48
N GLY A 214 9.97 7.45 -6.66
CA GLY A 214 10.03 7.01 -5.25
C GLY A 214 10.30 5.52 -5.04
N ARG A 215 10.25 4.71 -6.10
CA ARG A 215 10.33 3.25 -6.06
C ARG A 215 11.66 2.73 -6.60
N CYS A 216 12.22 1.73 -5.96
CA CYS A 216 13.45 1.07 -6.41
C CYS A 216 13.16 -0.02 -7.46
N LYS A 217 13.64 0.14 -8.70
CA LYS A 217 13.49 -0.86 -9.77
C LYS A 217 14.59 -1.91 -9.72
N THR A 218 14.23 -3.17 -9.46
CA THR A 218 15.10 -4.35 -9.62
C THR A 218 14.32 -5.49 -10.28
N ARG A 219 15.04 -6.39 -10.98
CA ARG A 219 14.45 -7.66 -11.48
C ARG A 219 13.83 -8.50 -10.35
N ASP A 220 14.41 -8.46 -9.14
CA ASP A 220 13.90 -9.22 -7.99
C ASP A 220 12.55 -8.69 -7.52
N ARG A 221 12.42 -7.37 -7.35
CA ARG A 221 11.17 -6.70 -7.00
C ARG A 221 10.12 -6.88 -8.09
N GLN A 222 10.50 -6.87 -9.37
CA GLN A 222 9.58 -7.18 -10.47
C GLN A 222 9.09 -8.64 -10.42
N CYS A 223 9.97 -9.61 -10.16
CA CYS A 223 9.59 -11.01 -9.97
C CYS A 223 8.62 -11.20 -8.79
N LYS A 224 8.82 -10.48 -7.68
CA LYS A 224 7.94 -10.51 -6.50
C LYS A 224 6.60 -9.80 -6.73
N TYR A 225 6.60 -8.70 -7.47
CA TYR A 225 5.38 -8.01 -7.89
C TYR A 225 4.48 -8.89 -8.76
N ILE A 226 5.06 -9.66 -9.69
CA ILE A 226 4.28 -10.52 -10.59
C ILE A 226 3.88 -11.85 -9.91
N TRP A 227 4.79 -12.49 -9.16
CA TRP A 227 4.61 -13.89 -8.72
C TRP A 227 4.50 -14.06 -7.18
N GLY A 228 4.75 -13.01 -6.39
CA GLY A 228 4.65 -12.99 -4.92
C GLY A 228 5.99 -13.11 -4.18
N GLU A 229 6.06 -12.58 -2.95
CA GLU A 229 7.30 -12.30 -2.19
C GLU A 229 8.26 -13.49 -1.97
N LYS A 230 7.79 -14.73 -2.12
CA LYS A 230 8.62 -15.95 -2.00
C LYS A 230 9.44 -16.27 -3.28
N VAL A 231 9.27 -15.47 -4.33
CA VAL A 231 9.97 -15.58 -5.62
C VAL A 231 11.17 -14.64 -5.63
N THR A 232 12.22 -15.00 -6.36
CA THR A 232 13.40 -14.15 -6.57
C THR A 232 13.75 -14.02 -8.04
N ALA A 233 14.62 -13.07 -8.39
CA ALA A 233 15.23 -13.02 -9.72
C ALA A 233 16.05 -14.31 -10.02
N ALA A 234 16.07 -14.74 -11.28
CA ALA A 234 16.93 -15.83 -11.71
C ALA A 234 18.41 -15.40 -11.80
N ASP A 235 19.30 -16.39 -11.69
CA ASP A 235 20.74 -16.24 -11.89
C ASP A 235 21.03 -15.59 -13.27
N ARG A 236 22.01 -14.68 -13.34
CA ARG A 236 22.43 -13.99 -14.58
C ARG A 236 22.70 -14.97 -15.72
N TYR A 237 23.17 -16.18 -15.42
CA TYR A 237 23.38 -17.25 -16.39
C TYR A 237 22.11 -17.61 -17.19
N CYS A 238 20.90 -17.52 -16.59
CA CYS A 238 19.64 -17.78 -17.29
C CYS A 238 19.42 -16.80 -18.45
N TYR A 239 19.61 -15.50 -18.17
CA TYR A 239 19.50 -14.42 -19.16
C TYR A 239 20.56 -14.54 -20.26
N GLU A 240 21.80 -14.86 -19.90
CA GLU A 240 22.93 -15.06 -20.84
C GLU A 240 22.83 -16.33 -21.71
N LYS A 241 21.78 -17.15 -21.51
CA LYS A 241 21.42 -18.25 -22.40
C LYS A 241 20.12 -17.95 -23.14
N LEU A 242 18.99 -17.97 -22.43
CA LEU A 242 17.67 -18.00 -23.07
C LEU A 242 17.42 -16.76 -23.92
N ASN A 243 17.78 -15.57 -23.45
CA ASN A 243 17.45 -14.33 -24.15
C ASN A 243 18.23 -14.16 -25.48
N ILE A 244 19.33 -14.89 -25.66
CA ILE A 244 20.08 -14.94 -26.94
C ILE A 244 19.42 -15.91 -27.94
N GLU A 245 18.65 -16.90 -27.48
CA GLU A 245 18.02 -17.89 -28.36
C GLU A 245 16.93 -17.28 -29.25
N GLY A 246 16.19 -16.28 -28.73
CA GLY A 246 15.10 -15.61 -29.45
C GLY A 246 13.92 -16.55 -29.64
N THR A 247 13.39 -17.04 -28.53
CA THR A 247 12.22 -17.92 -28.47
C THR A 247 11.21 -17.38 -27.46
N GLU A 248 10.02 -17.97 -27.39
CA GLU A 248 9.03 -17.73 -26.33
C GLU A 248 9.61 -17.86 -24.91
N LYS A 249 10.72 -18.62 -24.76
CA LYS A 249 11.39 -18.87 -23.48
C LYS A 249 12.52 -17.87 -23.15
N GLY A 250 12.83 -16.97 -24.08
CA GLY A 250 13.82 -15.91 -23.90
C GLY A 250 14.07 -15.14 -25.19
N ASN A 251 13.82 -13.84 -25.16
CA ASN A 251 13.89 -12.94 -26.31
C ASN A 251 13.94 -11.45 -25.86
N CYS A 252 14.11 -10.52 -26.81
CA CYS A 252 14.07 -9.06 -26.61
C CYS A 252 12.81 -8.42 -27.23
N GLY A 253 11.68 -9.12 -27.18
CA GLY A 253 10.40 -8.70 -27.77
C GLY A 253 9.97 -9.59 -28.93
N ARG A 254 8.86 -9.20 -29.56
CA ARG A 254 8.24 -9.90 -30.68
C ARG A 254 7.96 -8.92 -31.82
N GLU A 255 8.44 -9.24 -33.03
CA GLU A 255 8.04 -8.53 -34.25
C GLU A 255 7.06 -9.41 -35.03
N LYS A 256 5.78 -9.00 -35.09
CA LYS A 256 4.69 -9.77 -35.70
C LYS A 256 4.55 -11.15 -35.02
N ASP A 257 4.97 -12.23 -35.69
CA ASP A 257 4.96 -13.60 -35.16
C ASP A 257 6.37 -14.18 -34.95
N SER A 258 7.42 -13.34 -34.97
CA SER A 258 8.80 -13.75 -34.72
C SER A 258 9.33 -13.15 -33.41
N TRP A 259 9.95 -14.00 -32.59
CA TRP A 259 10.66 -13.57 -31.39
C TRP A 259 12.03 -12.97 -31.74
N ILE A 260 12.42 -11.90 -31.06
CA ILE A 260 13.64 -11.14 -31.35
C ILE A 260 14.80 -11.70 -30.51
N GLN A 261 15.90 -12.11 -31.13
CA GLN A 261 17.13 -12.49 -30.43
C GLN A 261 17.78 -11.27 -29.76
N CYS A 262 18.06 -11.34 -28.45
CA CYS A 262 18.81 -10.27 -27.78
C CYS A 262 20.27 -10.23 -28.22
N ASN A 263 20.82 -9.02 -28.39
CA ASN A 263 22.27 -8.85 -28.41
C ASN A 263 22.86 -9.22 -27.05
N LYS A 264 24.13 -9.63 -27.03
CA LYS A 264 24.86 -9.99 -25.79
C LYS A 264 24.91 -8.89 -24.73
N GLN A 265 24.72 -7.63 -25.11
CA GLN A 265 24.62 -6.47 -24.21
C GLN A 265 23.20 -6.29 -23.65
N ASP A 266 22.17 -6.63 -24.44
CA ASP A 266 20.76 -6.39 -24.14
C ASP A 266 20.10 -7.53 -23.33
N VAL A 267 20.80 -8.66 -23.10
CA VAL A 267 20.24 -9.87 -22.47
C VAL A 267 19.55 -9.65 -21.11
N LEU A 268 19.98 -8.64 -20.34
CA LEU A 268 19.39 -8.28 -19.03
C LEU A 268 18.18 -7.32 -19.12
N CYS A 269 17.75 -6.97 -20.33
CA CYS A 269 16.63 -6.08 -20.63
C CYS A 269 15.52 -6.74 -21.48
N GLY A 270 15.74 -7.96 -21.96
CA GLY A 270 14.71 -8.77 -22.61
C GLY A 270 13.73 -9.40 -21.63
N TYR A 271 13.30 -10.62 -21.94
CA TYR A 271 12.39 -11.43 -21.15
C TYR A 271 12.86 -11.61 -19.70
N LEU A 272 11.93 -11.45 -18.75
CA LEU A 272 12.15 -11.51 -17.32
C LEU A 272 12.23 -12.98 -16.86
N LEU A 273 13.32 -13.32 -16.16
CA LEU A 273 13.56 -14.65 -15.62
C LEU A 273 13.70 -14.60 -14.10
N CYS A 274 12.89 -15.42 -13.44
CA CYS A 274 12.70 -15.55 -12.00
C CYS A 274 12.95 -17.00 -11.56
N SER A 275 13.18 -17.20 -10.26
CA SER A 275 13.31 -18.53 -9.63
C SER A 275 12.09 -18.85 -8.77
N ASN A 276 11.62 -20.09 -8.82
CA ASN A 276 10.56 -20.64 -7.96
C ASN A 276 9.17 -19.99 -8.16
N ILE A 277 8.81 -19.58 -9.37
CA ILE A 277 7.50 -18.96 -9.66
C ILE A 277 6.33 -19.95 -9.48
N SER A 278 5.15 -19.40 -9.17
CA SER A 278 3.86 -20.11 -9.23
C SER A 278 3.33 -20.19 -10.66
N SER A 279 2.41 -21.13 -10.92
CA SER A 279 1.69 -21.22 -12.21
C SER A 279 0.63 -20.12 -12.42
N VAL A 280 0.47 -19.22 -11.45
CA VAL A 280 -0.49 -18.12 -11.46
C VAL A 280 0.24 -16.85 -10.97
N PRO A 281 0.17 -15.73 -11.69
CA PRO A 281 0.65 -14.42 -11.23
C PRO A 281 -0.36 -13.75 -10.28
N ARG A 282 0.10 -12.81 -9.44
CA ARG A 282 -0.74 -11.99 -8.55
C ARG A 282 -1.75 -11.15 -9.36
N LEU A 283 -1.29 -10.57 -10.47
CA LEU A 283 -2.06 -9.68 -11.34
C LEU A 283 -1.88 -10.04 -12.82
N GLY A 284 -2.78 -9.52 -13.68
CA GLY A 284 -2.77 -9.77 -15.12
C GLY A 284 -3.28 -11.16 -15.51
N GLU A 285 -3.11 -11.50 -16.79
CA GLU A 285 -3.45 -12.79 -17.38
C GLU A 285 -2.20 -13.42 -17.97
N LEU A 286 -1.99 -14.72 -17.74
CA LEU A 286 -0.84 -15.47 -18.27
C LEU A 286 -1.10 -15.90 -19.72
N ASP A 287 -0.23 -15.49 -20.62
CA ASP A 287 -0.20 -15.85 -22.04
C ASP A 287 0.96 -16.84 -22.29
N GLY A 288 0.71 -17.89 -23.08
CA GLY A 288 1.66 -18.98 -23.33
C GLY A 288 1.92 -19.94 -22.16
N GLU A 289 2.98 -20.73 -22.27
CA GLU A 289 3.46 -21.63 -21.20
C GLU A 289 4.57 -21.00 -20.34
N ILE A 290 4.70 -21.46 -19.10
CA ILE A 290 5.80 -21.05 -18.22
C ILE A 290 7.12 -21.71 -18.65
N THR A 291 8.16 -20.88 -18.79
CA THR A 291 9.54 -21.30 -19.03
C THR A 291 10.08 -22.12 -17.84
N THR A 292 10.87 -23.16 -18.12
CA THR A 292 11.36 -24.12 -17.12
C THR A 292 12.86 -24.38 -17.21
N SER A 293 13.41 -24.93 -16.14
CA SER A 293 14.83 -24.86 -15.74
C SER A 293 15.87 -25.49 -16.69
N ILE A 294 17.09 -24.94 -16.64
CA ILE A 294 18.25 -25.38 -17.43
C ILE A 294 19.19 -26.22 -16.55
N LEU A 295 19.68 -27.36 -17.07
CA LEU A 295 20.78 -28.12 -16.46
C LEU A 295 22.11 -27.75 -17.12
N HIS A 296 23.12 -27.36 -16.33
CA HIS A 296 24.46 -27.04 -16.85
C HIS A 296 25.57 -27.54 -15.92
N TYR A 297 26.45 -28.42 -16.43
CA TYR A 297 27.53 -29.08 -15.67
C TYR A 297 27.12 -29.64 -14.29
N GLY A 298 25.91 -30.19 -14.19
CA GLY A 298 25.36 -30.74 -12.95
C GLY A 298 24.71 -29.74 -11.99
N LYS A 299 24.87 -28.42 -12.18
CA LYS A 299 24.06 -27.39 -11.50
C LYS A 299 22.76 -27.18 -12.28
N VAL A 300 21.63 -27.25 -11.59
CA VAL A 300 20.33 -26.81 -12.11
C VAL A 300 20.19 -25.31 -11.88
N TYR A 301 19.79 -24.58 -12.91
CA TYR A 301 19.48 -23.16 -12.88
C TYR A 301 17.96 -23.00 -13.07
N ASN A 302 17.27 -22.45 -12.06
CA ASN A 302 15.83 -22.25 -12.13
C ASN A 302 15.50 -20.99 -12.93
N CYS A 303 15.40 -21.16 -14.25
CA CYS A 303 15.13 -20.09 -15.20
C CYS A 303 13.65 -20.17 -15.59
N SER A 304 12.78 -19.38 -14.94
CA SER A 304 11.34 -19.40 -15.20
C SER A 304 10.75 -18.01 -15.39
N GLY A 305 9.86 -17.89 -16.38
CA GLY A 305 9.15 -16.67 -16.73
C GLY A 305 7.84 -17.03 -17.44
N GLY A 306 7.02 -16.02 -17.69
CA GLY A 306 5.76 -16.13 -18.44
C GLY A 306 5.33 -14.74 -18.91
N HIS A 307 4.62 -14.67 -20.04
CA HIS A 307 4.07 -13.40 -20.53
C HIS A 307 2.83 -13.06 -19.70
N VAL A 308 2.83 -11.91 -19.02
CA VAL A 308 1.76 -11.53 -18.10
C VAL A 308 1.15 -10.22 -18.56
N LYS A 309 0.03 -10.32 -19.27
CA LYS A 309 -0.65 -9.19 -19.89
C LYS A 309 -1.51 -8.45 -18.87
N LEU A 310 -1.40 -7.12 -18.83
CA LEU A 310 -2.38 -6.25 -18.15
C LEU A 310 -3.45 -5.73 -19.11
N ASP A 311 -3.05 -5.49 -20.36
CA ASP A 311 -3.84 -5.04 -21.50
C ASP A 311 -3.16 -5.55 -22.79
N GLU A 312 -3.61 -5.12 -23.97
CA GLU A 312 -3.09 -5.62 -25.27
C GLU A 312 -1.63 -5.19 -25.53
N ASP A 313 -1.19 -4.05 -24.99
CA ASP A 313 0.16 -3.49 -25.18
C ASP A 313 1.12 -3.81 -24.02
N THR A 314 0.60 -3.93 -22.79
CA THR A 314 1.40 -4.02 -21.56
C THR A 314 1.65 -5.47 -21.12
N ASP A 315 2.88 -5.93 -21.32
CA ASP A 315 3.37 -7.25 -20.89
C ASP A 315 4.43 -7.13 -19.78
N LEU A 316 4.12 -7.62 -18.58
CA LEU A 316 5.02 -7.64 -17.44
C LEU A 316 6.12 -8.71 -17.53
N GLY A 317 6.05 -9.59 -18.55
CA GLY A 317 7.04 -10.64 -18.82
C GLY A 317 8.39 -10.14 -19.34
N TYR A 318 8.59 -8.83 -19.52
CA TYR A 318 9.85 -8.20 -19.92
C TYR A 318 10.41 -7.33 -18.79
N VAL A 319 11.75 -7.23 -18.69
CA VAL A 319 12.40 -6.40 -17.67
C VAL A 319 12.01 -4.93 -17.84
N GLU A 320 11.50 -4.31 -16.77
CA GLU A 320 10.98 -2.94 -16.85
C GLU A 320 12.03 -1.91 -17.28
N ASN A 321 11.61 -0.96 -18.12
CA ASN A 321 12.37 0.26 -18.42
C ASN A 321 12.81 0.98 -17.12
N GLY A 322 14.08 1.38 -17.06
CA GLY A 322 14.75 1.94 -15.89
C GLY A 322 15.50 0.93 -15.00
N THR A 323 15.36 -0.38 -15.24
CA THR A 323 16.07 -1.41 -14.44
C THR A 323 17.56 -1.48 -14.81
N PRO A 324 18.51 -1.62 -13.85
CA PRO A 324 19.94 -1.70 -14.17
C PRO A 324 20.34 -2.98 -14.93
N CYS A 325 21.12 -2.83 -16.00
CA CYS A 325 21.66 -3.94 -16.81
C CYS A 325 23.21 -4.04 -16.78
N GLY A 326 23.88 -3.00 -16.28
CA GLY A 326 25.34 -2.99 -16.05
C GLY A 326 25.74 -1.81 -15.16
N PRO A 327 27.05 -1.63 -14.90
CA PRO A 327 27.57 -0.40 -14.30
C PRO A 327 27.14 0.78 -15.16
N ASP A 328 26.44 1.74 -14.55
CA ASP A 328 25.95 2.99 -15.17
C ASP A 328 25.10 2.77 -16.46
N MET A 329 24.47 1.59 -16.57
CA MET A 329 23.68 1.16 -17.72
C MET A 329 22.29 0.64 -17.29
N VAL A 330 21.25 1.05 -18.01
CA VAL A 330 19.82 0.84 -17.71
C VAL A 330 19.04 0.33 -18.92
N CYS A 331 17.97 -0.41 -18.65
CA CYS A 331 17.07 -0.92 -19.68
C CYS A 331 16.14 0.17 -20.22
N LEU A 332 16.07 0.32 -21.54
CA LEU A 332 15.08 1.11 -22.26
C LEU A 332 14.68 0.37 -23.54
N ASP A 333 13.40 0.06 -23.68
CA ASP A 333 12.77 -0.58 -24.85
C ASP A 333 13.51 -1.86 -25.27
N HIS A 334 13.66 -2.75 -24.27
CA HIS A 334 14.41 -4.02 -24.28
C HIS A 334 15.91 -3.92 -24.57
N ARG A 335 16.50 -2.71 -24.55
CA ARG A 335 17.94 -2.50 -24.81
C ARG A 335 18.67 -1.99 -23.58
N CYS A 336 19.92 -2.38 -23.43
CA CYS A 336 20.80 -1.91 -22.36
C CYS A 336 21.56 -0.66 -22.85
N LEU A 337 21.18 0.52 -22.32
CA LEU A 337 21.72 1.82 -22.73
C LEU A 337 22.43 2.53 -21.56
N PRO A 338 23.36 3.46 -21.82
CA PRO A 338 23.97 4.30 -20.77
C PRO A 338 22.93 5.14 -20.04
N ALA A 339 23.13 5.41 -18.75
CA ALA A 339 22.20 6.19 -17.93
C ALA A 339 21.94 7.61 -18.46
N GLU A 340 22.91 8.21 -19.16
CA GLU A 340 22.79 9.52 -19.80
C GLU A 340 21.69 9.55 -20.87
N ALA A 341 21.35 8.40 -21.49
CA ALA A 341 20.29 8.31 -22.48
C ALA A 341 18.90 8.68 -21.92
N PHE A 342 18.70 8.58 -20.60
CA PHE A 342 17.46 8.99 -19.93
C PHE A 342 17.35 10.52 -19.73
N ASN A 343 18.41 11.30 -19.96
CA ASN A 343 18.42 12.76 -19.85
C ASN A 343 17.88 13.28 -18.50
N PHE A 344 18.30 12.67 -17.39
CA PHE A 344 17.88 13.07 -16.04
C PHE A 344 18.18 14.56 -15.75
N SER A 345 17.23 15.26 -15.15
CA SER A 345 17.41 16.65 -14.70
C SER A 345 18.30 16.72 -13.47
N THR A 346 19.20 17.71 -13.40
CA THR A 346 20.16 17.88 -12.29
C THR A 346 19.79 19.06 -11.38
N CYS A 347 20.05 18.90 -10.09
CA CYS A 347 19.90 20.00 -9.12
C CYS A 347 21.05 21.04 -9.21
N PRO A 348 20.85 22.26 -8.68
CA PRO A 348 21.94 23.21 -8.45
C PRO A 348 23.13 22.59 -7.69
N GLY A 349 24.34 23.07 -7.95
CA GLY A 349 25.56 22.54 -7.33
C GLY A 349 25.93 21.10 -7.72
N THR A 350 25.26 20.50 -8.71
CA THR A 350 25.58 19.15 -9.19
C THR A 350 26.69 19.18 -10.24
N THR A 351 27.65 18.27 -10.09
CA THR A 351 28.79 18.01 -10.98
C THR A 351 29.00 16.50 -11.11
N ASP A 352 29.86 16.07 -12.05
CA ASP A 352 30.17 14.66 -12.35
C ASP A 352 30.59 13.81 -11.14
N SER A 353 31.00 14.42 -10.02
CA SER A 353 31.43 13.74 -8.80
C SER A 353 30.68 14.14 -7.51
N GLN A 354 29.79 15.14 -7.57
CA GLN A 354 29.09 15.67 -6.39
C GLN A 354 27.68 16.12 -6.76
N ILE A 355 26.65 15.68 -6.01
CA ILE A 355 25.28 16.20 -6.12
C ILE A 355 25.10 17.25 -5.01
N CYS A 356 24.42 18.37 -5.30
CA CYS A 356 24.15 19.43 -4.31
C CYS A 356 25.40 19.85 -3.51
N SER A 357 26.46 20.24 -4.22
CA SER A 357 27.79 20.60 -3.68
C SER A 357 28.49 19.50 -2.84
N GLY A 358 27.96 18.27 -2.85
CA GLY A 358 28.40 17.17 -1.99
C GLY A 358 27.81 17.20 -0.58
N HIS A 359 26.80 18.03 -0.33
CA HIS A 359 26.23 18.33 0.98
C HIS A 359 24.68 18.31 0.98
N GLY A 360 24.11 17.43 0.16
CA GLY A 360 22.66 17.23 0.09
C GLY A 360 22.22 16.19 -0.93
N VAL A 361 20.90 16.01 -1.02
CA VAL A 361 20.22 15.06 -1.91
C VAL A 361 19.30 15.80 -2.86
N CYS A 362 19.32 15.48 -4.15
CA CYS A 362 18.41 16.08 -5.12
C CYS A 362 17.03 15.40 -5.07
N SER A 363 15.97 16.17 -4.80
CA SER A 363 14.60 15.66 -4.75
C SER A 363 13.94 15.59 -6.13
N ASN A 364 12.80 14.90 -6.19
CA ASN A 364 11.92 14.82 -7.36
C ASN A 364 11.34 16.17 -7.82
N GLU A 365 11.43 17.22 -7.00
CA GLU A 365 11.10 18.60 -7.38
C GLU A 365 12.28 19.36 -8.03
N ILE A 366 13.42 18.71 -8.21
CA ILE A 366 14.71 19.29 -8.65
C ILE A 366 15.17 20.42 -7.70
N LYS A 367 15.12 20.12 -6.40
CA LYS A 367 15.61 20.97 -5.30
C LYS A 367 16.58 20.18 -4.44
N CYS A 368 17.60 20.84 -3.91
CA CYS A 368 18.52 20.24 -2.97
C CYS A 368 17.94 20.19 -1.55
N VAL A 369 17.90 19.01 -0.95
CA VAL A 369 17.66 18.79 0.47
C VAL A 369 19.02 18.69 1.16
N CYS A 370 19.42 19.75 1.86
CA CYS A 370 20.77 19.87 2.41
C CYS A 370 21.00 19.04 3.68
N ASP A 371 22.24 18.58 3.84
CA ASP A 371 22.74 17.96 5.06
C ASP A 371 22.72 18.92 6.25
N ARG A 372 22.83 18.36 7.46
CA ARG A 372 22.88 19.16 8.69
C ARG A 372 24.05 20.16 8.63
N PHE A 373 23.76 21.41 9.00
CA PHE A 373 24.65 22.58 8.93
C PHE A 373 24.94 23.13 7.53
N TRP A 374 24.29 22.63 6.47
CA TRP A 374 24.38 23.17 5.11
C TRP A 374 23.08 23.83 4.65
N GLY A 375 23.18 24.72 3.66
CA GLY A 375 22.05 25.47 3.12
C GLY A 375 22.40 26.30 1.88
N GLY A 376 21.40 27.01 1.36
CA GLY A 376 21.41 27.58 0.01
C GLY A 376 20.82 26.59 -1.00
N ASP A 377 20.41 27.08 -2.16
CA ASP A 377 19.68 26.28 -3.17
C ASP A 377 20.52 25.13 -3.77
N ASP A 378 21.84 25.20 -3.59
CA ASP A 378 22.87 24.25 -4.04
C ASP A 378 23.62 23.56 -2.88
N CYS A 379 23.20 23.81 -1.63
CA CYS A 379 23.87 23.39 -0.38
C CYS A 379 25.35 23.82 -0.23
N SER A 380 25.82 24.84 -0.96
CA SER A 380 27.22 25.30 -0.88
C SER A 380 27.57 26.07 0.38
N SER A 381 26.59 26.56 1.15
CA SER A 381 26.83 27.45 2.29
C SER A 381 26.72 26.75 3.64
N HIS A 382 27.77 26.85 4.47
CA HIS A 382 27.77 26.32 5.83
C HIS A 382 27.05 27.30 6.77
N ILE A 383 25.95 26.85 7.36
CA ILE A 383 25.20 27.56 8.39
C ILE A 383 26.05 27.55 9.67
N LYS A 384 26.46 28.73 10.14
CA LYS A 384 27.17 28.86 11.42
C LYS A 384 26.16 28.73 12.55
N ASP A 385 26.33 27.69 13.36
CA ASP A 385 25.43 27.36 14.47
C ASP A 385 25.70 28.27 15.67
N ASP A 386 24.63 28.82 16.27
CA ASP A 386 24.69 29.67 17.47
C ASP A 386 23.32 29.87 18.14
N LEU A 387 22.18 29.62 17.44
CA LEU A 387 20.84 29.98 17.92
C LEU A 387 19.69 28.97 17.68
N PHE A 388 19.90 27.79 17.05
CA PHE A 388 18.78 26.96 16.56
C PHE A 388 18.67 25.52 17.07
N PHE A 389 19.55 25.04 17.96
CA PHE A 389 19.38 23.74 18.61
C PHE A 389 19.14 23.88 20.12
N ASP A 390 17.88 23.76 20.51
CA ASP A 390 17.46 23.65 21.90
C ASP A 390 18.07 22.37 22.53
N LYS A 391 18.75 22.55 23.67
CA LYS A 391 19.54 21.49 24.32
C LYS A 391 18.67 20.42 24.97
N ASP A 392 17.39 20.69 25.20
CA ASP A 392 16.46 19.76 25.83
C ASP A 392 16.04 18.57 24.94
N ALA A 393 16.31 18.65 23.62
CA ALA A 393 16.11 17.52 22.71
C ALA A 393 17.10 16.37 22.99
N ILE A 394 18.38 16.68 23.22
CA ILE A 394 19.46 15.69 23.35
C ILE A 394 19.34 14.88 24.65
N ASN A 395 18.89 15.52 25.74
CA ASN A 395 18.77 14.90 27.06
C ASN A 395 17.78 13.71 27.10
N LYS A 396 16.83 13.64 26.17
CA LYS A 396 15.87 12.51 26.10
C LYS A 396 16.52 11.19 25.64
N GLY A 397 17.53 11.24 24.79
CA GLY A 397 18.25 10.03 24.32
C GLY A 397 19.07 9.35 25.42
N VAL A 398 19.58 10.13 26.38
CA VAL A 398 20.45 9.65 27.48
C VAL A 398 19.68 8.89 28.56
N VAL A 399 18.35 9.05 28.64
CA VAL A 399 17.52 8.31 29.60
C VAL A 399 17.45 6.82 29.25
N SER A 400 17.29 6.49 27.96
CA SER A 400 17.14 5.10 27.48
C SER A 400 18.37 4.24 27.74
N THR A 401 19.58 4.76 27.51
CA THR A 401 20.83 4.02 27.75
C THR A 401 21.05 3.72 29.22
N ASN A 402 20.75 4.68 30.11
CA ASN A 402 20.84 4.48 31.56
C ASN A 402 19.83 3.44 32.09
N ILE A 403 18.62 3.38 31.53
CA ILE A 403 17.63 2.34 31.86
C ILE A 403 18.14 0.95 31.46
N ILE A 404 18.72 0.80 30.27
CA ILE A 404 19.27 -0.48 29.78
C ILE A 404 20.42 -0.96 30.68
N ILE A 405 21.35 -0.08 31.05
CA ILE A 405 22.47 -0.41 31.96
C ILE A 405 21.93 -0.83 33.34
N GLY A 406 20.92 -0.12 33.87
CA GLY A 406 20.27 -0.48 35.13
C GLY A 406 19.59 -1.86 35.11
N ALA A 407 18.92 -2.22 34.01
CA ALA A 407 18.28 -3.52 33.84
C ALA A 407 19.31 -4.68 33.76
N ILE A 408 20.44 -4.47 33.08
CA ILE A 408 21.53 -5.45 32.99
C ILE A 408 22.20 -5.64 34.36
N ALA A 409 22.50 -4.54 35.07
CA ALA A 409 23.06 -4.62 36.42
C ALA A 409 22.11 -5.34 37.41
N GLY A 410 20.80 -5.03 37.35
CA GLY A 410 19.78 -5.65 38.20
C GLY A 410 19.64 -7.16 37.97
N THR A 411 19.58 -7.60 36.71
CA THR A 411 19.45 -9.03 36.37
C THR A 411 20.67 -9.85 36.78
N ILE A 412 21.89 -9.32 36.62
CA ILE A 412 23.13 -9.95 37.10
C ILE A 412 23.10 -10.13 38.63
N LEU A 413 22.66 -9.11 39.37
CA LEU A 413 22.61 -9.14 40.83
C LEU A 413 21.59 -10.16 41.35
N VAL A 414 20.41 -10.25 40.71
CA VAL A 414 19.41 -11.29 41.01
C VAL A 414 19.94 -12.70 40.72
N LEU A 415 20.61 -12.92 39.59
CA LEU A 415 21.21 -14.22 39.26
C LEU A 415 22.30 -14.63 40.26
N ALA A 416 23.15 -13.68 40.69
CA ALA A 416 24.15 -13.92 41.73
C ALA A 416 23.53 -14.34 43.07
N LEU A 417 22.42 -13.72 43.47
CA LEU A 417 21.68 -14.12 44.68
C LEU A 417 21.06 -15.52 44.56
N VAL A 418 20.45 -15.86 43.42
CA VAL A 418 19.87 -17.20 43.17
C VAL A 418 20.96 -18.28 43.22
N LEU A 419 22.12 -18.04 42.61
CA LEU A 419 23.27 -18.95 42.66
C LEU A 419 23.88 -19.07 44.06
N GLY A 420 23.91 -17.97 44.83
CA GLY A 420 24.34 -18.00 46.23
C GLY A 420 23.42 -18.85 47.11
N ILE A 421 22.09 -18.71 46.94
CA ILE A 421 21.08 -19.46 47.70
C ILE A 421 21.13 -20.96 47.36
N THR A 422 21.19 -21.32 46.07
CA THR A 422 21.26 -22.73 45.66
C THR A 422 22.60 -23.37 46.04
N GLY A 423 23.70 -22.64 45.93
CA GLY A 423 25.02 -23.08 46.40
C GLY A 423 25.10 -23.31 47.91
N TRP A 424 24.36 -22.54 48.71
CA TRP A 424 24.28 -22.75 50.17
C TRP A 424 23.44 -23.99 50.52
N GLY A 425 22.33 -24.21 49.80
CA GLY A 425 21.46 -25.38 50.00
C GLY A 425 22.16 -26.72 49.76
N TYR A 426 23.08 -26.80 48.79
CA TYR A 426 23.87 -28.00 48.52
C TYR A 426 24.86 -28.41 49.65
N LYS A 427 25.05 -27.57 50.68
CA LYS A 427 26.04 -27.80 51.74
C LYS A 427 25.50 -28.55 52.98
N GLN A 428 24.27 -29.07 52.94
CA GLN A 428 23.69 -29.89 54.01
C GLN A 428 23.05 -31.20 53.50
N ILE A 429 23.85 -32.07 52.87
CA ILE A 429 23.48 -33.47 52.61
C ILE A 429 24.57 -34.38 53.21
N PRO A 430 24.27 -35.18 54.25
CA PRO A 430 25.20 -36.17 54.81
C PRO A 430 25.47 -37.33 53.83
N GLN A 431 26.64 -37.97 53.95
CA GLN A 431 26.99 -39.17 53.16
C GLN A 431 26.52 -40.47 53.84
N GLY A 432 26.03 -41.41 53.02
CA GLY A 432 25.68 -42.78 53.38
C GLY A 432 24.65 -43.36 52.40
N ASP A 433 24.72 -44.61 51.93
CA ASP A 433 25.82 -45.59 52.04
C ASP A 433 25.75 -46.59 50.86
N TYR A 434 26.79 -47.42 50.66
CA TYR A 434 26.95 -48.26 49.45
C TYR A 434 26.10 -49.56 49.43
N VAL A 435 25.35 -49.80 48.36
CA VAL A 435 24.84 -51.13 47.97
C VAL A 435 25.01 -51.37 46.45
N LYS A 436 25.12 -52.65 46.02
CA LYS A 436 25.62 -53.10 44.71
C LYS A 436 24.53 -53.30 43.63
N LYS A 437 24.95 -53.30 42.35
CA LYS A 437 24.26 -54.03 41.24
C LYS A 437 24.35 -55.56 41.50
N PRO A 438 23.38 -56.40 41.05
CA PRO A 438 23.09 -56.73 39.64
C PRO A 438 21.69 -56.23 39.22
N GLY A 439 21.06 -56.56 38.08
CA GLY A 439 21.31 -57.44 36.93
C GLY A 439 20.10 -57.39 35.98
N GLU A 440 20.14 -58.04 34.81
CA GLU A 440 19.04 -58.00 33.83
C GLU A 440 17.88 -58.95 34.16
N ALA A 441 16.64 -58.56 33.82
CA ALA A 441 15.49 -59.43 33.58
C ALA A 441 14.39 -58.68 32.80
N ASP A 442 13.68 -59.38 31.92
CA ASP A 442 12.64 -58.81 31.04
C ASP A 442 11.22 -58.78 31.64
N SER A 443 10.33 -58.12 30.90
CA SER A 443 8.97 -58.58 30.56
C SER A 443 7.74 -58.10 31.34
N PHE A 444 6.76 -57.66 30.54
CA PHE A 444 5.31 -57.90 30.62
C PHE A 444 4.43 -57.32 31.77
N TYR A 445 3.67 -56.31 31.34
CA TYR A 445 2.18 -56.28 31.32
C TYR A 445 1.36 -55.79 32.53
N SER A 446 0.38 -54.96 32.17
CA SER A 446 -0.96 -54.75 32.75
C SER A 446 -1.23 -53.84 33.97
N ASP A 447 -2.05 -52.84 33.64
CA ASP A 447 -3.36 -52.53 34.24
C ASP A 447 -3.52 -51.38 35.25
N MET A 448 -4.75 -50.84 35.21
CA MET A 448 -5.20 -49.55 35.73
C MET A 448 -6.15 -49.71 36.95
N PRO A 449 -6.57 -48.63 37.63
CA PRO A 449 -7.05 -48.67 39.02
C PRO A 449 -8.56 -48.98 39.14
N PRO A 450 -9.11 -49.11 40.36
CA PRO A 450 -9.54 -47.95 41.18
C PRO A 450 -8.93 -47.97 42.61
N GLY A 451 -9.07 -46.97 43.49
CA GLY A 451 -9.82 -45.70 43.45
C GLY A 451 -10.60 -45.48 44.76
N VAL A 452 -11.06 -44.24 45.05
CA VAL A 452 -12.08 -43.89 46.09
C VAL A 452 -11.61 -44.06 47.58
N SER A 453 -11.77 -43.12 48.54
CA SER A 453 -12.19 -41.69 48.55
C SER A 453 -12.03 -41.06 49.96
N THR A 454 -12.25 -39.72 50.08
CA THR A 454 -12.87 -38.96 51.23
C THR A 454 -12.39 -39.17 52.69
N ASN A 455 -12.34 -38.22 53.64
CA ASN A 455 -12.55 -36.76 53.78
C ASN A 455 -11.83 -36.36 55.12
N SER A 456 -11.52 -35.12 55.50
CA SER A 456 -12.44 -34.00 55.82
C SER A 456 -11.67 -32.77 56.34
N ALA A 457 -12.24 -31.55 56.23
CA ALA A 457 -12.23 -30.43 57.22
C ALA A 457 -10.89 -29.86 57.80
N SER A 458 -10.73 -28.58 58.19
CA SER A 458 -11.53 -27.33 58.13
C SER A 458 -10.69 -26.15 58.70
N SER A 459 -10.99 -24.84 58.54
CA SER A 459 -11.74 -24.08 57.52
C SER A 459 -11.70 -22.55 57.84
N SER A 460 -10.85 -21.76 57.18
CA SER A 460 -10.85 -20.28 57.24
C SER A 460 -10.54 -19.69 55.85
N LYS A 461 -11.43 -18.98 55.13
CA LYS A 461 -12.33 -17.82 55.39
C LYS A 461 -11.66 -16.43 55.34
N LYS A 462 -11.64 -15.85 54.14
CA LYS A 462 -12.12 -14.48 53.73
C LYS A 462 -11.75 -14.29 52.24
N ARG A 463 -12.61 -14.01 51.22
CA ARG A 463 -13.90 -13.28 51.10
C ARG A 463 -13.81 -11.81 51.55
N SER A 464 -14.45 -10.81 50.93
CA SER A 464 -15.44 -10.74 49.81
C SER A 464 -15.77 -9.25 49.53
N ASN A 465 -15.99 -8.68 48.34
CA ASN A 465 -15.89 -9.05 46.90
C ASN A 465 -15.39 -7.76 46.15
N GLY A 466 -15.49 -7.46 44.84
CA GLY A 466 -15.99 -8.13 43.62
C GLY A 466 -17.44 -7.77 43.18
N LEU A 467 -17.61 -6.91 42.16
CA LEU A 467 -18.90 -6.70 41.44
C LEU A 467 -18.69 -6.16 40.01
N SER A 468 -19.10 -6.94 39.01
CA SER A 468 -19.50 -6.44 37.68
C SER A 468 -21.03 -6.29 37.66
N HIS A 469 -21.55 -5.26 36.99
CA HIS A 469 -22.99 -5.04 36.88
C HIS A 469 -23.41 -4.88 35.42
N SER A 470 -24.10 -5.91 34.91
CA SER A 470 -25.07 -5.73 33.84
C SER A 470 -26.31 -5.03 34.43
N TRP A 471 -26.85 -4.06 33.70
CA TRP A 471 -28.17 -3.48 33.96
C TRP A 471 -28.93 -3.38 32.64
N SER A 472 -29.94 -4.24 32.50
CA SER A 472 -31.04 -4.04 31.56
C SER A 472 -32.22 -3.50 32.36
N GLU A 473 -32.60 -2.24 32.14
CA GLU A 473 -33.88 -1.71 32.60
C GLU A 473 -34.71 -1.14 31.43
N ARG A 474 -36.01 -0.92 31.66
CA ARG A 474 -37.05 -0.87 30.62
C ARG A 474 -38.16 0.07 31.07
N ILE A 475 -38.93 0.62 30.10
CA ILE A 475 -40.20 1.38 30.29
C ILE A 475 -39.96 2.82 30.82
N PRO A 476 -40.75 3.86 30.42
CA PRO A 476 -42.04 3.83 29.72
C PRO A 476 -42.12 4.51 28.34
N ASP A 477 -43.21 4.21 27.64
CA ASP A 477 -43.66 4.82 26.39
C ASP A 477 -44.02 6.31 26.52
N THR A 478 -43.67 7.12 25.51
CA THR A 478 -44.29 8.43 25.26
C THR A 478 -44.66 8.63 23.79
N LYS A 479 -45.86 8.13 23.45
CA LYS A 479 -46.80 8.53 22.38
C LYS A 479 -46.27 9.20 21.09
N HIS A 480 -46.67 8.62 19.96
CA HIS A 480 -46.82 9.33 18.68
C HIS A 480 -47.74 10.57 18.78
N ILE A 481 -47.34 11.65 18.10
CA ILE A 481 -48.12 12.70 17.42
C ILE A 481 -47.10 13.36 16.48
N SER A 482 -47.02 12.98 15.19
CA SER A 482 -47.88 13.38 14.05
C SER A 482 -47.61 14.82 13.57
N ASP A 483 -46.99 14.90 12.39
CA ASP A 483 -47.01 15.95 11.34
C ASP A 483 -47.45 17.39 11.68
N ILE A 484 -46.61 18.37 11.31
CA ILE A 484 -46.93 19.55 10.45
C ILE A 484 -45.74 20.53 10.40
N CYS A 485 -45.30 20.90 9.19
CA CYS A 485 -44.57 22.13 8.78
C CYS A 485 -44.21 21.98 7.29
N GLU A 486 -45.14 22.14 6.33
CA GLU A 486 -45.49 23.44 5.73
C GLU A 486 -44.30 24.37 5.33
N ASN A 487 -43.87 24.25 4.07
CA ASN A 487 -43.56 25.33 3.12
C ASN A 487 -43.05 26.71 3.65
N GLY A 488 -41.88 26.76 4.28
CA GLY A 488 -41.21 28.01 4.70
C GLY A 488 -40.36 28.70 3.63
N ARG A 489 -40.95 29.20 2.53
CA ARG A 489 -40.23 29.86 1.41
C ARG A 489 -39.69 31.26 1.77
N PRO A 490 -38.37 31.52 1.78
CA PRO A 490 -37.84 32.88 1.86
C PRO A 490 -38.13 33.64 0.54
N ARG A 491 -38.68 34.85 0.64
CA ARG A 491 -38.85 35.73 -0.51
C ARG A 491 -37.59 36.54 -0.77
N SER A 492 -37.31 36.74 -2.06
CA SER A 492 -36.41 37.77 -2.57
C SER A 492 -36.69 39.16 -1.97
N ASN A 493 -35.64 39.90 -1.65
CA ASN A 493 -35.69 41.37 -1.61
C ASN A 493 -34.58 41.94 -2.51
N SER A 494 -34.99 42.63 -3.57
CA SER A 494 -34.10 43.36 -4.47
C SER A 494 -33.89 44.79 -3.97
N TRP A 495 -32.65 45.28 -3.98
CA TRP A 495 -32.36 46.71 -4.01
C TRP A 495 -31.49 47.03 -5.22
N GLN A 496 -31.94 47.97 -6.04
CA GLN A 496 -31.18 48.53 -7.16
C GLN A 496 -30.70 49.94 -6.80
N GLY A 497 -29.43 50.25 -7.09
CA GLY A 497 -28.79 51.52 -6.74
C GLY A 497 -27.59 51.83 -7.64
N ASN A 498 -27.86 52.50 -8.75
CA ASN A 498 -26.90 53.05 -9.73
C ASN A 498 -25.96 54.13 -9.10
N ILE A 499 -24.78 54.52 -9.65
CA ILE A 499 -24.07 54.18 -10.90
C ILE A 499 -22.56 54.53 -10.81
N GLY A 500 -21.72 53.90 -11.65
CA GLY A 500 -20.45 54.47 -12.16
C GLY A 500 -19.16 54.17 -11.36
N GLY A 501 -18.01 53.90 -11.99
CA GLY A 501 -17.76 53.71 -13.43
C GLY A 501 -16.28 53.42 -13.78
N ASN A 502 -16.03 53.05 -15.05
CA ASN A 502 -14.71 52.94 -15.71
C ASN A 502 -13.60 52.06 -15.08
N ARG A 503 -13.43 50.84 -15.63
CA ARG A 503 -12.10 50.38 -16.10
C ARG A 503 -12.23 49.37 -17.25
N LYS A 504 -11.17 49.26 -18.07
CA LYS A 504 -11.22 48.70 -19.44
C LYS A 504 -11.09 47.18 -19.46
N LYS A 505 -11.86 46.51 -20.33
CA LYS A 505 -11.63 45.11 -20.72
C LYS A 505 -10.34 44.99 -21.53
N VAL A 506 -9.44 44.07 -21.16
CA VAL A 506 -8.32 43.63 -22.01
C VAL A 506 -8.69 42.29 -22.64
N ARG A 507 -8.42 42.14 -23.95
CA ARG A 507 -8.60 40.89 -24.70
C ARG A 507 -7.24 40.24 -24.98
N GLY A 508 -7.10 38.95 -24.67
CA GLY A 508 -5.97 38.13 -25.09
C GLY A 508 -5.72 36.98 -24.11
N LYS A 509 -5.36 35.76 -24.54
CA LYS A 509 -5.35 35.17 -25.88
C LYS A 509 -5.84 33.72 -25.75
N ARG A 510 -6.65 33.22 -26.69
CA ARG A 510 -6.91 31.77 -26.79
C ARG A 510 -5.70 31.11 -27.43
N PHE A 511 -4.99 30.25 -26.71
CA PHE A 511 -4.06 29.33 -27.33
C PHE A 511 -4.84 28.23 -28.06
N ARG A 512 -4.42 27.93 -29.30
CA ARG A 512 -4.78 26.71 -30.03
C ARG A 512 -3.50 25.91 -30.20
N PRO A 513 -3.46 24.61 -29.84
CA PRO A 513 -2.48 23.70 -30.40
C PRO A 513 -2.59 23.71 -31.94
N ARG A 514 -1.46 23.71 -32.64
CA ARG A 514 -1.41 23.71 -34.10
C ARG A 514 -0.86 22.38 -34.58
N SER A 515 -1.74 21.41 -34.80
CA SER A 515 -1.40 20.15 -35.47
C SER A 515 -0.96 20.44 -36.91
N ASN A 516 0.13 19.81 -37.36
CA ASN A 516 0.63 19.99 -38.73
C ASN A 516 1.53 18.83 -39.20
N SER A 517 0.95 17.63 -39.33
CA SER A 517 1.50 16.54 -40.15
C SER A 517 0.37 15.98 -41.00
N THR A 518 0.50 16.12 -42.33
CA THR A 518 -0.47 15.59 -43.30
C THR A 518 0.17 14.46 -44.10
N GLU A 519 -0.32 13.24 -43.92
CA GLU A 519 -0.27 12.22 -44.97
C GLU A 519 -1.68 11.67 -45.19
N THR A 520 -2.03 11.45 -46.46
CA THR A 520 -3.38 11.09 -46.88
C THR A 520 -3.33 9.81 -47.70
N LEU A 521 -3.88 8.73 -47.17
CA LEU A 521 -4.20 7.52 -47.93
C LEU A 521 -5.62 7.05 -47.58
N SER A 522 -6.49 7.04 -48.60
CA SER A 522 -7.87 6.58 -48.48
C SER A 522 -7.94 5.04 -48.48
N PRO A 523 -8.83 4.42 -47.68
CA PRO A 523 -8.98 2.97 -47.68
C PRO A 523 -9.55 2.45 -49.01
N ALA A 524 -8.88 1.48 -49.62
CA ALA A 524 -9.37 0.77 -50.79
C ALA A 524 -10.47 -0.25 -50.40
N LYS A 525 -11.46 -0.42 -51.27
CA LYS A 525 -12.53 -1.42 -51.08
C LYS A 525 -12.00 -2.84 -51.37
N SER A 526 -12.24 -3.77 -50.46
CA SER A 526 -12.18 -5.22 -50.73
C SER A 526 -13.59 -5.78 -50.97
N PRO A 527 -13.76 -6.81 -51.82
CA PRO A 527 -15.08 -7.28 -52.25
C PRO A 527 -15.69 -8.34 -51.31
N SER A 528 -17.01 -8.44 -51.36
CA SER A 528 -17.78 -9.51 -50.72
C SER A 528 -17.67 -10.85 -51.46
N SER A 529 -17.48 -11.94 -50.72
CA SER A 529 -18.05 -13.24 -51.08
C SER A 529 -18.63 -13.91 -49.83
N SER A 530 -19.66 -14.73 -50.03
CA SER A 530 -20.50 -15.29 -48.95
C SER A 530 -20.52 -16.81 -49.02
N THR A 531 -20.44 -17.49 -47.87
CA THR A 531 -21.30 -18.63 -47.44
C THR A 531 -20.75 -19.25 -46.15
N GLY A 532 -21.64 -19.82 -45.31
CA GLY A 532 -21.22 -20.60 -44.12
C GLY A 532 -22.07 -20.44 -42.85
N SER A 533 -23.39 -20.63 -42.93
CA SER A 533 -24.26 -20.52 -41.74
C SER A 533 -24.37 -21.83 -40.96
N ILE A 534 -23.92 -21.86 -39.70
CA ILE A 534 -24.38 -22.84 -38.69
C ILE A 534 -24.66 -22.10 -37.39
N ALA A 535 -25.83 -22.33 -36.80
CA ALA A 535 -26.21 -21.76 -35.50
C ALA A 535 -25.72 -22.64 -34.34
N SER A 536 -25.38 -22.02 -33.20
CA SER A 536 -25.14 -22.75 -31.95
C SER A 536 -25.77 -22.00 -30.77
N SER A 537 -26.52 -22.71 -29.94
CA SER A 537 -27.23 -22.17 -28.80
C SER A 537 -26.75 -22.81 -27.49
N ARG A 538 -26.50 -21.98 -26.48
CA ARG A 538 -26.21 -22.37 -25.09
C ARG A 538 -27.02 -21.42 -24.20
N LYS A 539 -27.96 -21.83 -23.35
CA LYS A 539 -27.95 -22.83 -22.24
C LYS A 539 -27.04 -22.44 -21.08
N TYR A 540 -27.66 -21.88 -20.04
CA TYR A 540 -27.14 -21.77 -18.68
C TYR A 540 -27.36 -23.06 -17.89
N PRO A 541 -26.40 -23.44 -17.03
CA PRO A 541 -26.58 -24.17 -15.77
C PRO A 541 -26.25 -23.26 -14.56
N TYR A 542 -26.67 -23.48 -13.31
CA TYR A 542 -27.84 -24.17 -12.72
C TYR A 542 -28.06 -23.60 -11.27
N PRO A 543 -28.91 -24.12 -10.34
CA PRO A 543 -29.74 -23.24 -9.49
C PRO A 543 -29.27 -23.06 -8.03
N MET A 544 -29.92 -22.11 -7.33
CA MET A 544 -29.86 -21.95 -5.86
C MET A 544 -30.67 -23.04 -5.11
N PRO A 545 -30.30 -23.37 -3.86
CA PRO A 545 -31.09 -24.25 -2.98
C PRO A 545 -32.25 -23.50 -2.26
N PRO A 546 -33.34 -24.19 -1.88
CA PRO A 546 -34.46 -23.60 -1.13
C PRO A 546 -34.27 -23.68 0.40
N LEU A 547 -34.97 -22.81 1.12
CA LEU A 547 -35.16 -22.87 2.58
C LEU A 547 -36.39 -23.73 2.95
N PRO A 548 -36.47 -24.27 4.19
CA PRO A 548 -37.57 -25.15 4.62
C PRO A 548 -38.74 -24.39 5.23
N ASP A 549 -39.96 -24.92 5.05
CA ASP A 549 -41.17 -24.44 5.73
C ASP A 549 -41.99 -25.60 6.34
N GLU A 550 -42.46 -25.35 7.57
CA GLU A 550 -43.48 -25.98 8.43
C GLU A 550 -44.10 -27.37 8.16
N GLU A 551 -44.34 -28.09 9.27
CA GLU A 551 -45.12 -29.33 9.30
C GLU A 551 -46.62 -29.13 9.01
N LYS A 552 -47.27 -30.10 8.34
CA LYS A 552 -48.19 -31.08 9.01
C LYS A 552 -48.86 -32.07 8.03
N LYS A 553 -48.86 -33.35 8.45
CA LYS A 553 -49.91 -34.43 8.37
C LYS A 553 -50.81 -34.46 7.09
N VAL A 554 -51.06 -35.63 6.48
CA VAL A 554 -51.99 -36.66 7.00
C VAL A 554 -51.87 -38.00 6.23
N ASN A 555 -52.08 -39.12 6.96
CA ASN A 555 -52.39 -40.51 6.55
C ASN A 555 -51.47 -41.35 5.62
N ARG A 556 -51.03 -42.48 6.18
CA ARG A 556 -50.75 -43.76 5.49
C ARG A 556 -52.07 -44.43 5.06
N GLN A 557 -52.06 -45.27 4.01
CA GLN A 557 -52.53 -46.66 4.12
C GLN A 557 -52.17 -47.57 2.92
N SER A 558 -51.29 -48.54 3.16
CA SER A 558 -51.17 -49.90 2.56
C SER A 558 -49.98 -50.55 3.31
N ALA A 559 -50.07 -51.75 3.90
CA ALA A 559 -50.29 -53.07 3.30
C ALA A 559 -49.15 -53.42 2.30
N ARG A 560 -48.45 -54.56 2.42
CA ARG A 560 -48.83 -55.83 3.07
C ARG A 560 -47.59 -56.69 3.41
N VAL A 561 -47.77 -57.63 4.35
CA VAL A 561 -46.79 -58.64 4.85
C VAL A 561 -45.68 -58.05 5.71
#